data_AF-A0A7W0P867-F1
#
_entry.id   AF-A0A7W0P867-F1
#
_cell.length_a   1.000
_cell.length_b   1.000
_cell.length_c   1.000
_cell.angle_alpha   90.00
_cell.angle_beta   90.00
_cell.angle_gamma   90.00
#
_symmetry.space_group_name_H-M   'P 1'
#
loop_
_entity.id
_entity.type
_entity.pdbx_description
1 polymer ?
#
loop_
_entity_poly.entity_id
_entity_poly.type
_entity_poly.pdbx_seq_one_letter_code
_entity_poly.pdbx_strand_id
1 'polypeptide(L)' 'LLDRVEGRAAEPIAGQESHMIARAASASALVHVPRGEGEILAGQDVRYVQLAPW' A
#
# COMPACT_ATOMS: atom_id res chain seq x y z
N LEU A 1 -19.98 4.43 17.61
CA LEU A 1 -19.40 5.22 16.50
C LEU A 1 -17.89 5.21 16.73
N LEU A 2 -17.20 4.24 16.14
CA LEU A 2 -15.75 4.15 16.29
C LEU A 2 -15.14 5.23 15.41
N ASP A 3 -14.70 6.31 16.06
CA ASP A 3 -13.81 7.29 15.47
C ASP A 3 -12.47 6.59 15.23
N ARG A 4 -12.14 6.32 13.97
CA ARG A 4 -10.82 5.83 13.59
C ARG A 4 -10.23 6.87 12.68
N VAL A 5 -9.23 7.61 13.16
CA VAL A 5 -7.89 7.66 12.56
C VAL A 5 -6.91 8.20 13.61
N GLU A 6 -5.99 7.37 14.11
CA GLU A 6 -4.63 7.83 14.39
C GLU A 6 -3.65 6.74 13.96
N GLY A 7 -3.00 6.97 12.82
CA GLY A 7 -2.08 6.04 12.16
C GLY A 7 -2.18 6.17 10.63
N ARG A 8 -1.03 6.31 9.96
CA ARG A 8 -0.95 6.51 8.49
C ARG A 8 -1.78 5.47 7.73
N ALA A 9 -2.74 5.95 6.93
CA ALA A 9 -3.47 5.13 5.98
C ALA A 9 -2.65 4.95 4.69
N ALA A 10 -2.70 3.75 4.09
CA ALA A 10 -2.11 3.47 2.79
C ALA A 10 -3.20 3.49 1.71
N GLU A 11 -2.94 4.21 0.63
CA GLU A 11 -3.77 4.20 -0.57
C GLU A 11 -3.04 3.45 -1.70
N PRO A 12 -3.66 2.43 -2.31
CA PRO A 12 -3.03 1.71 -3.41
C PRO A 12 -2.94 2.60 -4.65
N ILE A 13 -1.75 2.68 -5.23
CA ILE A 13 -1.56 3.30 -6.55
C ILE A 13 -2.21 2.40 -7.59
N ALA A 14 -2.98 2.99 -8.52
CA ALA A 14 -3.56 2.26 -9.63
C ALA A 14 -2.51 1.93 -10.70
N GLY A 15 -2.62 0.75 -11.30
CA GLY A 15 -1.71 0.29 -12.35
C GLY A 15 -0.36 -0.19 -11.81
N GLN A 16 -0.38 -1.14 -10.87
CA GLN A 16 0.84 -1.70 -10.24
C GLN A 16 1.47 -2.83 -11.05
N GLU A 17 1.01 -3.07 -12.27
CA GLU A 17 1.58 -4.07 -13.15
C GLU A 17 3.01 -3.70 -13.51
N SER A 18 3.90 -4.68 -13.67
CA SER A 18 5.33 -4.42 -13.91
C SER A 18 5.62 -3.58 -15.17
N HIS A 19 4.75 -3.64 -16.17
CA HIS A 19 4.86 -2.81 -17.38
C HIS A 19 4.38 -1.35 -17.17
N MET A 20 3.69 -1.09 -16.06
CA MET A 20 3.20 0.23 -15.62
C MET A 20 4.05 0.82 -14.49
N ILE A 21 5.22 0.22 -14.19
CA ILE A 21 6.09 0.55 -13.05
C ILE A 21 6.43 2.05 -12.90
N ALA A 22 6.43 2.81 -14.00
CA ALA A 22 6.60 4.26 -13.97
C ALA A 22 5.56 4.96 -13.07
N ARG A 23 4.34 4.42 -12.95
CA ARG A 23 3.31 4.93 -12.04
C ARG A 23 3.61 4.59 -10.58
N ALA A 24 4.20 3.42 -10.32
CA ALA A 24 4.61 3.02 -8.99
C ALA A 24 5.79 3.85 -8.45
N ALA A 25 6.51 4.58 -9.31
CA ALA A 25 7.63 5.44 -8.91
C ALA A 25 7.23 6.60 -7.98
N SER A 26 5.94 6.97 -7.94
CA SER A 26 5.42 7.97 -6.99
C SER A 26 5.13 7.43 -5.59
N ALA A 27 5.31 6.12 -5.36
CA ALA A 27 5.04 5.51 -4.07
C ALA A 27 5.96 6.05 -2.97
N SER A 28 5.39 6.26 -1.79
CA SER A 28 6.15 6.57 -0.57
C SER A 28 6.46 5.33 0.28
N ALA A 29 5.84 4.18 -0.03
CA ALA A 29 5.99 2.93 0.69
C ALA A 29 5.61 1.72 -0.19
N LEU A 30 6.11 0.54 0.18
CA LEU A 30 5.69 -0.75 -0.38
C LEU A 30 4.96 -1.57 0.69
N VAL A 31 3.77 -2.09 0.36
CA VAL A 31 3.01 -2.97 1.23
C VAL A 31 3.40 -4.43 0.96
N HIS A 32 3.70 -5.19 2.01
CA HIS A 32 3.96 -6.62 1.90
C HIS A 32 2.63 -7.39 1.78
N VAL A 33 2.37 -7.92 0.60
CA VAL A 33 1.25 -8.83 0.33
C VAL A 33 1.74 -10.27 0.54
N PRO A 34 1.21 -11.02 1.52
CA PRO A 34 1.57 -12.42 1.71
C PRO A 34 1.26 -13.24 0.44
N ARG A 35 2.13 -14.20 0.13
CA ARG A 35 1.88 -15.14 -0.97
C ARG A 35 0.62 -15.95 -0.70
N GLY A 36 -0.26 -16.03 -1.70
CA GLY A 36 -1.50 -16.81 -1.65
C GLY A 36 -2.58 -16.17 -2.50
N GLU A 37 -3.78 -16.71 -2.41
CA GLU A 37 -4.99 -16.11 -2.97
C GLU A 37 -5.65 -15.23 -1.91
N GLY A 38 -6.17 -14.07 -2.31
CA GLY A 38 -6.91 -13.17 -1.42
C GLY A 38 -6.66 -11.69 -1.68
N GLU A 39 -7.41 -10.86 -0.97
CA GLU A 39 -7.34 -9.40 -1.05
C GLU A 39 -7.03 -8.81 0.33
N ILE A 40 -6.33 -7.67 0.35
CA ILE A 40 -6.24 -6.83 1.55
C ILE A 40 -7.45 -5.90 1.53
N LEU A 41 -8.38 -6.10 2.47
CA LEU A 41 -9.59 -5.31 2.59
C LEU A 41 -9.29 -3.92 3.18
N ALA A 42 -10.13 -2.95 2.81
CA ALA A 42 -10.04 -1.60 3.36
C ALA A 42 -10.11 -1.62 4.90
N GLY A 43 -9.20 -0.89 5.53
CA GLY A 43 -9.10 -0.82 6.98
C GLY A 43 -8.38 -2.00 7.63
N GLN A 44 -7.95 -3.02 6.89
CA GLN A 44 -7.02 -4.01 7.45
C GLN A 44 -5.65 -3.41 7.70
N ASP A 45 -5.01 -3.86 8.78
CA ASP A 45 -3.64 -3.47 9.09
C ASP A 45 -2.67 -4.22 8.16
N VAL A 46 -1.64 -3.51 7.70
CA VAL A 46 -0.65 -4.02 6.76
C VAL A 46 0.78 -3.82 7.27
N ARG A 47 1.68 -4.70 6.82
CA ARG A 47 3.12 -4.48 6.98
C ARG A 47 3.64 -3.72 5.76
N TYR A 48 4.47 -2.71 5.99
CA TYR A 48 5.03 -1.90 4.91
C TYR A 48 6.51 -1.58 5.15
N VAL A 49 7.20 -1.27 4.07
CA VAL A 49 8.52 -0.62 4.07
C VAL A 49 8.34 0.79 3.54
N GLN A 50 8.85 1.78 4.28
CA GLN A 50 8.91 3.16 3.81
C GLN A 50 10.05 3.32 2.80
N LEU A 51 9.76 3.96 1.67
CA LEU A 51 10.77 4.34 0.70
C LEU A 51 11.43 5.64 1.13
N ALA A 52 12.75 5.76 0.91
CA ALA A 52 13.45 7.01 1.17
C ALA A 52 12.97 8.09 0.19
N PRO A 53 12.81 9.35 0.62
CA PRO A 53 12.73 10.45 -0.32
C PRO A 53 14.05 10.51 -1.11
N TRP A 54 13.92 10.82 -2.39
CA TRP A 54 15.03 11.03 -3.32
C TRP A 54 15.87 12.24 -2.91
#